data_AF-A0A8S3QSS4-F1
#
_entry.id   AF-A0A8S3QSS4-F1
#
_cell.length_a   1.000
_cell.length_b   1.000
_cell.length_c   1.000
_cell.angle_alpha   90.00
_cell.angle_beta   90.00
_cell.angle_gamma   90.00
#
_symmetry.space_group_name_H-M   'P 1'
#
loop_
_entity.id
_entity.type
_entity.pdbx_description
1 polymer ?
#
loop_
_entity_poly.entity_id
_entity_poly.type
_entity_poly.pdbx_seq_one_letter_code
_entity_poly.pdbx_strand_id
1 'polypeptide(L)'
;MDKLSENLALFDRQPRDTGLLGREWIEYRPINQLVEESPIEFNIPATSTSYLDLERLKLHIKLQLRTSDGSPVTADNLVGLVNVPLSSIFSQVEMSLQHQAVNHVGTNYAYQAYFDMILNSNVNDQNGKMSAWGFHKDRGPDIDEPDPESGPNTGLYMRYKETQSGRICDYEGPLFLDLCQQKRLVLNGVPIQIKLWPHKNDFRLMSPETNPDYKVHIVDAYLKVCTVKPNSGIMLGHNEALKASPLHCILT
;
A
#
# COMPACT_ATOMS: atom_id res chain seq x y z
N MET A 1 -29.47 -16.72 30.73
CA MET A 1 -30.07 -16.38 29.44
C MET A 1 -29.11 -16.85 28.39
N ASP A 2 -29.53 -17.80 27.57
CA ASP A 2 -28.70 -18.32 26.50
C ASP A 2 -28.50 -17.22 25.46
N LYS A 3 -27.24 -16.83 25.21
CA LYS A 3 -26.90 -15.78 24.25
C LYS A 3 -27.06 -16.39 22.85
N LEU A 4 -28.00 -15.87 22.06
CA LEU A 4 -28.07 -16.16 20.64
C LEU A 4 -26.78 -15.70 19.95
N SER A 5 -26.37 -16.42 18.91
CA SER A 5 -25.26 -16.03 18.05
C SER A 5 -25.47 -14.60 17.53
N GLU A 6 -24.42 -13.76 17.59
CA GLU A 6 -24.48 -12.36 17.12
C GLU A 6 -24.90 -12.24 15.64
N ASN A 7 -24.63 -13.28 14.84
CA ASN A 7 -25.04 -13.32 13.43
C ASN A 7 -26.56 -13.54 13.25
N LEU A 8 -27.26 -13.98 14.30
CA LEU A 8 -28.71 -14.27 14.31
C LEU A 8 -29.50 -13.22 15.10
N ALA A 9 -28.83 -12.38 15.89
CA ALA A 9 -29.43 -11.32 16.68
C ALA A 9 -29.72 -10.06 15.86
N LEU A 10 -30.46 -10.23 14.75
CA LEU A 10 -30.73 -9.20 13.73
C LEU A 10 -31.48 -7.96 14.26
N PHE A 11 -32.19 -8.10 15.39
CA PHE A 11 -33.00 -7.04 16.00
C PHE A 11 -32.38 -6.45 17.26
N ASP A 12 -31.26 -7.00 17.74
CA ASP A 12 -30.55 -6.43 18.88
C ASP A 12 -29.82 -5.15 18.46
N ARG A 13 -29.83 -4.17 19.36
CA ARG A 13 -29.01 -2.98 19.15
C ARG A 13 -27.54 -3.37 19.21
N GLN A 14 -26.85 -3.18 18.09
CA GLN A 14 -25.41 -3.34 18.07
C GLN A 14 -24.76 -2.39 19.09
N PRO A 15 -23.74 -2.87 19.84
CA PRO A 15 -22.97 -2.02 20.73
C PRO A 15 -22.38 -0.85 19.94
N ARG A 16 -22.55 0.37 20.46
CA ARG A 16 -22.01 1.59 19.83
C ARG A 16 -20.75 2.02 20.54
N ASP A 17 -19.70 2.28 19.79
CA ASP A 17 -18.51 2.94 20.30
C ASP A 17 -18.81 4.43 20.54
N THR A 18 -18.86 4.84 21.80
CA THR A 18 -19.07 6.24 22.19
C THR A 18 -17.78 7.06 22.23
N GLY A 19 -16.64 6.38 22.09
CA GLY A 19 -15.31 6.97 22.11
C GLY A 19 -14.89 7.55 20.77
N LEU A 20 -15.45 7.05 19.66
CA LEU A 20 -15.18 7.53 18.32
C LEU A 20 -16.42 8.25 17.76
N LEU A 21 -16.28 9.55 17.48
CA LEU A 21 -17.36 10.38 16.95
C LEU A 21 -17.53 10.23 15.44
N GLY A 22 -16.45 9.94 14.73
CA GLY A 22 -16.46 9.81 13.27
C GLY A 22 -15.10 9.47 12.69
N ARG A 23 -15.10 9.13 11.40
CA ARG A 23 -13.91 8.90 10.59
C ARG A 23 -14.01 9.70 9.30
N GLU A 24 -12.89 10.28 8.89
CA GLU A 24 -12.78 11.06 7.66
C GLU A 24 -11.58 10.57 6.87
N TRP A 25 -11.67 10.66 5.54
CA TRP A 25 -10.57 10.30 4.64
C TRP A 25 -10.02 11.56 4.01
N ILE A 26 -8.71 11.77 4.17
CA ILE A 26 -8.01 12.92 3.61
C ILE A 26 -6.99 12.42 2.59
N GLU A 27 -7.00 13.02 1.40
CA GLU A 27 -6.03 12.72 0.35
C GLU A 27 -4.84 13.68 0.44
N TYR A 28 -3.64 13.10 0.53
CA TYR A 28 -2.37 13.82 0.51
C TYR A 28 -1.66 13.57 -0.81
N ARG A 29 -1.27 14.66 -1.47
CA ARG A 29 -0.47 14.63 -2.71
C ARG A 29 1.02 14.59 -2.40
N PRO A 30 1.86 14.07 -3.31
CA PRO A 30 3.30 14.12 -3.19
C PRO A 30 3.79 15.57 -3.07
N ILE A 31 4.82 15.79 -2.26
CA ILE A 31 5.46 17.10 -2.08
C ILE A 31 6.32 17.43 -3.29
N ASN A 32 6.99 16.41 -3.82
CA ASN A 32 7.86 16.52 -4.98
C ASN A 32 7.13 16.15 -6.27
N GLN A 33 7.67 16.62 -7.39
CA GLN A 33 7.21 16.19 -8.70
C GLN A 33 7.53 14.71 -8.92
N LEU A 34 6.61 14.01 -9.58
CA LEU A 34 6.78 12.62 -9.97
C LEU A 34 7.75 12.56 -11.14
N VAL A 35 9.00 12.22 -10.84
CA VAL A 35 10.08 12.03 -11.81
C VAL A 35 10.51 10.58 -11.75
N GLU A 36 10.89 10.02 -12.91
CA GLU A 36 11.43 8.66 -12.99
C GLU A 36 12.61 8.49 -12.02
N GLU A 37 12.64 7.33 -11.34
CA GLU A 37 13.68 6.94 -10.36
C GLU A 37 13.84 7.85 -9.13
N SER A 38 13.08 8.95 -9.04
CA SER A 38 13.08 9.84 -7.89
C SER A 38 12.13 9.33 -6.80
N PRO A 39 12.45 9.52 -5.51
CA PRO A 39 11.57 9.11 -4.43
C PRO A 39 10.27 9.91 -4.44
N ILE A 40 9.16 9.28 -4.04
CA ILE A 40 7.89 9.95 -3.82
C ILE A 40 7.76 10.26 -2.33
N GLU A 41 7.58 11.52 -1.99
CA GLU A 41 7.49 11.98 -0.60
C GLU A 41 6.10 12.51 -0.28
N PHE A 42 5.52 12.01 0.81
CA PHE A 42 4.26 12.50 1.38
C PHE A 42 4.53 13.10 2.76
N ASN A 43 3.87 14.21 3.06
CA ASN A 43 3.89 14.84 4.38
C ASN A 43 2.46 14.94 4.92
N ILE A 44 2.20 14.22 6.02
CA ILE A 44 0.97 14.29 6.78
C ILE A 44 1.24 15.23 7.95
N PRO A 45 0.68 16.46 7.95
CA PRO A 45 0.91 17.42 9.01
C PRO A 45 0.28 16.95 10.31
N ALA A 46 0.85 17.40 11.43
CA ALA A 46 0.28 17.17 12.73
C ALA A 46 -1.12 17.79 12.81
N THR A 47 -2.12 16.97 13.16
CA THR A 47 -3.47 17.45 13.47
C THR A 47 -3.63 17.62 14.98
N SER A 48 -4.47 18.56 15.42
CA SER A 48 -4.69 18.83 16.84
C SER A 48 -5.93 18.13 17.41
N THR A 49 -6.91 17.80 16.55
CA THR A 49 -8.25 17.35 16.95
C THR A 49 -8.59 15.91 16.54
N SER A 50 -7.73 15.28 15.76
CA SER A 50 -7.95 13.93 15.23
C SER A 50 -6.75 13.01 15.50
N TYR A 51 -7.03 11.72 15.64
CA TYR A 51 -6.03 10.67 15.64
C TYR A 51 -5.91 10.07 14.24
N LEU A 52 -4.79 9.42 13.95
CA LEU A 52 -4.57 8.77 12.66
C LEU A 52 -4.74 7.26 12.78
N ASP A 53 -5.52 6.68 11.87
CA ASP A 53 -5.66 5.24 11.71
C ASP A 53 -4.75 4.79 10.57
N LEU A 54 -3.55 4.32 10.93
CA LEU A 54 -2.54 3.87 9.96
C LEU A 54 -2.84 2.49 9.39
N GLU A 55 -3.64 1.66 10.06
CA GLU A 55 -4.12 0.37 9.53
C GLU A 55 -4.92 0.57 8.24
N ARG A 56 -5.61 1.71 8.17
CA ARG A 56 -6.45 2.10 7.04
C ARG A 56 -5.73 3.00 6.04
N LEU A 57 -4.46 3.32 6.26
CA LEU A 57 -3.71 4.13 5.31
C LEU A 57 -3.59 3.39 3.97
N LYS A 58 -3.94 4.07 2.87
CA LYS A 58 -3.86 3.51 1.53
C LYS A 58 -3.01 4.37 0.61
N LEU A 59 -2.10 3.71 -0.09
CA LEU A 59 -1.40 4.26 -1.23
C LEU A 59 -2.22 4.01 -2.49
N HIS A 60 -2.37 5.05 -3.31
CA HIS A 60 -2.94 4.93 -4.65
C HIS A 60 -1.93 5.38 -5.68
N ILE A 61 -1.74 4.58 -6.73
CA ILE A 61 -0.78 4.84 -7.81
C ILE A 61 -1.43 4.56 -9.16
N LYS A 62 -1.23 5.50 -10.09
CA LYS A 62 -1.49 5.30 -11.52
C LYS A 62 -0.17 5.12 -12.23
N LEU A 63 0.00 4.06 -13.00
CA LEU A 63 1.23 3.80 -13.75
C LEU A 63 0.95 3.44 -15.20
N GLN A 64 1.94 3.68 -16.05
CA GLN A 64 1.95 3.33 -17.47
C GLN A 64 3.31 2.74 -17.83
N LEU A 65 3.31 1.67 -18.62
CA LEU A 65 4.54 1.16 -19.21
C LEU A 65 4.91 1.95 -20.47
N ARG A 66 6.18 2.30 -20.57
CA ARG A 66 6.75 3.05 -21.70
C ARG A 66 7.99 2.37 -22.24
N THR A 67 8.27 2.56 -23.51
CA THR A 67 9.53 2.21 -24.15
C THR A 67 10.61 3.25 -23.83
N SER A 68 11.84 2.97 -24.25
CA SER A 68 13.01 3.83 -24.01
C SER A 68 12.87 5.26 -24.54
N ASP A 69 12.15 5.41 -25.66
CA ASP A 69 11.83 6.69 -26.29
C ASP A 69 10.73 7.49 -25.57
N GLY A 70 10.16 6.93 -24.50
CA GLY A 70 9.11 7.55 -23.70
C GLY A 70 7.70 7.41 -24.30
N SER A 71 7.53 6.67 -25.40
CA SER A 71 6.22 6.34 -25.94
C SER A 71 5.57 5.20 -25.15
N PRO A 72 4.22 5.10 -25.10
CA PRO A 72 3.54 3.98 -24.45
C PRO A 72 3.82 2.66 -25.18
N VAL A 73 3.94 1.56 -24.43
CA VAL A 73 4.12 0.22 -25.01
C VAL A 73 2.96 -0.16 -25.95
N THR A 74 3.24 -0.93 -26.99
CA THR A 74 2.23 -1.43 -27.95
C THR A 74 1.74 -2.82 -27.56
N ALA A 75 0.94 -3.45 -28.42
CA ALA A 75 0.52 -4.85 -28.21
C ALA A 75 1.68 -5.84 -28.42
N ASP A 76 2.67 -5.49 -29.24
CA ASP A 76 3.79 -6.37 -29.63
C ASP A 76 4.93 -6.36 -28.60
N ASN A 77 4.94 -5.38 -27.69
CA ASN A 77 5.93 -5.32 -26.63
C ASN A 77 5.58 -6.33 -25.53
N LEU A 78 6.36 -7.42 -25.45
CA LEU A 78 6.18 -8.49 -24.48
C LEU A 78 6.78 -8.08 -23.13
N VAL A 79 6.07 -7.25 -22.38
CA VAL A 79 6.51 -6.78 -21.05
C VAL A 79 5.37 -6.74 -20.05
N GLY A 80 5.54 -7.43 -18.93
CA GLY A 80 4.60 -7.43 -17.80
C GLY A 80 5.21 -6.84 -16.54
N LEU A 81 4.35 -6.44 -15.61
CA LEU A 81 4.76 -6.06 -14.26
C LEU A 81 5.09 -7.29 -13.41
N VAL A 82 6.07 -7.14 -12.51
CA VAL A 82 6.24 -8.09 -11.41
C VAL A 82 5.02 -8.03 -10.48
N ASN A 83 4.72 -9.16 -9.86
CA ASN A 83 3.54 -9.33 -9.03
C ASN A 83 3.44 -8.25 -7.93
N VAL A 84 2.21 -7.85 -7.58
CA VAL A 84 1.94 -6.77 -6.60
C VAL A 84 2.65 -5.46 -6.96
N PRO A 85 2.41 -4.89 -8.16
CA PRO A 85 3.04 -3.64 -8.60
C PRO A 85 2.86 -2.48 -7.62
N LEU A 86 1.82 -2.47 -6.77
CA LEU A 86 1.68 -1.46 -5.73
C LEU A 86 2.87 -1.44 -4.74
N SER A 87 3.49 -2.59 -4.46
CA SER A 87 4.63 -2.71 -3.56
C SER A 87 5.95 -2.99 -4.29
N SER A 88 5.94 -3.84 -5.32
CA SER A 88 7.16 -4.28 -6.02
C SER A 88 7.86 -3.19 -6.82
N ILE A 89 7.17 -2.10 -7.18
CA ILE A 89 7.78 -0.94 -7.81
C ILE A 89 8.66 -0.13 -6.86
N PHE A 90 8.63 -0.39 -5.55
CA PHE A 90 9.44 0.31 -4.55
C PHE A 90 10.47 -0.62 -3.91
N SER A 91 11.72 -0.16 -3.87
CA SER A 91 12.82 -0.85 -3.19
C SER A 91 12.79 -0.59 -1.68
N GLN A 92 12.55 0.66 -1.29
CA GLN A 92 12.52 1.08 0.10
C GLN A 92 11.30 1.96 0.37
N VAL A 93 10.63 1.71 1.48
CA VAL A 93 9.56 2.56 2.01
C VAL A 93 9.91 2.95 3.44
N GLU A 94 10.13 4.23 3.63
CA GLU A 94 10.51 4.80 4.92
C GLU A 94 9.38 5.67 5.46
N MET A 95 8.99 5.40 6.70
CA MET A 95 8.08 6.23 7.47
C MET A 95 8.87 6.85 8.61
N SER A 96 8.68 8.15 8.82
CA SER A 96 9.22 8.85 9.97
C SER A 96 8.11 9.51 10.79
N LEU A 97 8.23 9.42 12.12
CA LEU A 97 7.40 10.11 13.08
C LEU A 97 8.25 11.22 13.70
N GLN A 98 7.83 12.49 13.62
CA GLN A 98 8.62 13.62 14.14
C GLN A 98 10.09 13.61 13.66
N HIS A 99 10.32 13.31 12.38
CA HIS A 99 11.65 13.19 11.75
C HIS A 99 12.51 12.01 12.21
N GLN A 100 12.00 11.13 13.06
CA GLN A 100 12.67 9.88 13.41
C GLN A 100 12.11 8.73 12.56
N ALA A 101 12.98 8.11 11.76
CA ALA A 101 12.64 6.92 10.98
C ALA A 101 12.24 5.77 11.92
N VAL A 102 11.12 5.11 11.61
CA VAL A 102 10.57 4.01 12.42
C VAL A 102 10.66 2.64 11.76
N ASN A 103 11.05 2.57 10.48
CA ASN A 103 11.12 1.31 9.73
C ASN A 103 12.54 0.72 9.70
N HIS A 104 12.65 -0.61 9.64
CA HIS A 104 13.92 -1.34 9.64
C HIS A 104 14.24 -2.16 8.36
N VAL A 105 13.37 -2.10 7.35
CA VAL A 105 13.36 -3.03 6.20
C VAL A 105 14.48 -2.76 5.16
N GLY A 106 15.04 -1.54 5.15
CA GLY A 106 16.02 -1.12 4.14
C GLY A 106 15.48 -1.25 2.71
N THR A 107 16.26 -1.86 1.81
CA THR A 107 15.95 -1.98 0.38
C THR A 107 15.17 -3.23 -0.03
N ASN A 108 14.64 -3.98 0.95
CA ASN A 108 13.94 -5.25 0.71
C ASN A 108 12.42 -5.14 0.90
N TYR A 109 11.86 -3.92 0.81
CA TYR A 109 10.44 -3.67 1.06
C TYR A 109 9.53 -4.55 0.19
N ALA A 110 9.84 -4.67 -1.11
CA ALA A 110 9.06 -5.49 -2.04
C ALA A 110 8.90 -6.94 -1.58
N TYR A 111 9.97 -7.54 -1.04
CA TYR A 111 9.94 -8.91 -0.53
C TYR A 111 9.14 -9.03 0.76
N GLN A 112 9.35 -8.12 1.72
CA GLN A 112 8.57 -8.09 2.96
C GLN A 112 7.08 -7.97 2.66
N ALA A 113 6.70 -6.98 1.83
CA ALA A 113 5.32 -6.75 1.44
C ALA A 113 4.69 -8.00 0.78
N TYR A 114 5.44 -8.68 -0.09
CA TYR A 114 4.97 -9.90 -0.74
C TYR A 114 4.75 -11.05 0.25
N PHE A 115 5.68 -11.27 1.18
CA PHE A 115 5.53 -12.30 2.21
C PHE A 115 4.39 -11.99 3.18
N ASP A 116 4.30 -10.76 3.69
CA ASP A 116 3.23 -10.33 4.59
C ASP A 116 1.86 -10.52 3.92
N MET A 117 1.76 -10.17 2.64
CA MET A 117 0.56 -10.35 1.86
C MET A 117 0.18 -11.83 1.72
N ILE A 118 1.10 -12.71 1.34
CA ILE A 118 0.78 -14.13 1.12
C ILE A 118 0.47 -14.85 2.43
N LEU A 119 1.24 -14.57 3.50
CA LEU A 119 1.07 -15.22 4.79
C LEU A 119 -0.22 -14.81 5.50
N ASN A 120 -0.68 -13.57 5.29
CA ASN A 120 -1.87 -13.02 5.93
C ASN A 120 -3.13 -13.01 5.04
N SER A 121 -3.08 -13.62 3.84
CA SER A 121 -4.22 -13.70 2.93
C SER A 121 -4.74 -15.12 2.75
N ASN A 122 -6.05 -15.23 2.54
CA ASN A 122 -6.67 -16.46 2.06
C ASN A 122 -6.96 -16.37 0.54
N VAL A 123 -7.45 -17.47 -0.04
CA VAL A 123 -7.77 -17.54 -1.48
C VAL A 123 -8.82 -16.51 -1.91
N ASN A 124 -9.77 -16.17 -1.03
CA ASN A 124 -10.79 -15.16 -1.33
C ASN A 124 -10.21 -13.75 -1.34
N ASP A 125 -9.26 -13.45 -0.45
CA ASP A 125 -8.53 -12.19 -0.46
C ASP A 125 -7.70 -12.05 -1.73
N GLN A 126 -7.00 -13.12 -2.12
CA GLN A 126 -6.17 -13.20 -3.32
C GLN A 126 -6.97 -12.93 -4.60
N ASN A 127 -8.18 -13.49 -4.71
CA ASN A 127 -9.05 -13.29 -5.87
C ASN A 127 -9.92 -12.02 -5.78
N GLY A 128 -9.95 -11.38 -4.61
CA GLY A 128 -10.82 -10.24 -4.31
C GLY A 128 -10.01 -8.96 -4.12
N LYS A 129 -9.78 -8.58 -2.85
CA LYS A 129 -9.16 -7.29 -2.52
C LYS A 129 -7.74 -7.11 -3.06
N MET A 130 -6.99 -8.21 -3.24
CA MET A 130 -5.60 -8.16 -3.65
C MET A 130 -5.41 -7.85 -5.14
N SER A 131 -6.44 -8.06 -5.98
CA SER A 131 -6.38 -7.63 -7.38
C SER A 131 -6.25 -6.11 -7.50
N ALA A 132 -6.77 -5.34 -6.53
CA ALA A 132 -6.59 -3.89 -6.46
C ALA A 132 -5.12 -3.48 -6.22
N TRP A 133 -4.28 -4.41 -5.76
CA TRP A 133 -2.84 -4.22 -5.56
C TRP A 133 -2.03 -4.70 -6.77
N GLY A 134 -2.71 -5.24 -7.79
CA GLY A 134 -2.15 -5.93 -8.94
C GLY A 134 -1.65 -7.34 -8.64
N PHE A 135 -2.16 -7.97 -7.57
CA PHE A 135 -1.84 -9.37 -7.30
C PHE A 135 -2.58 -10.29 -8.25
N HIS A 136 -1.80 -11.08 -8.99
CA HIS A 136 -2.29 -12.24 -9.73
C HIS A 136 -1.40 -13.41 -9.38
N LYS A 137 -1.98 -14.49 -8.84
CA LYS A 137 -1.19 -15.63 -8.40
C LYS A 137 -0.46 -16.26 -9.60
N ASP A 138 0.86 -16.27 -9.54
CA ASP A 138 1.69 -16.94 -10.52
C ASP A 138 1.45 -18.46 -10.43
N ARG A 139 1.12 -19.08 -11.56
CA ARG A 139 0.85 -20.52 -11.68
C ARG A 139 1.44 -21.00 -12.98
N GLY A 140 2.06 -22.17 -12.96
CA GLY A 140 2.66 -22.81 -14.12
C GLY A 140 3.75 -23.79 -13.69
N PRO A 141 4.21 -24.67 -14.58
CA PRO A 141 5.41 -25.48 -14.37
C PRO A 141 6.68 -24.64 -14.18
N ASP A 142 6.73 -23.45 -14.78
CA ASP A 142 7.82 -22.48 -14.64
C ASP A 142 7.24 -21.09 -14.36
N ILE A 143 7.45 -20.58 -13.15
CA ILE A 143 6.91 -19.28 -12.73
C ILE A 143 7.86 -18.12 -13.04
N ASP A 144 9.13 -18.44 -13.32
CA ASP A 144 10.19 -17.46 -13.58
C ASP A 144 10.33 -17.18 -15.09
N GLU A 145 9.64 -17.95 -15.95
CA GLU A 145 9.58 -17.73 -17.39
C GLU A 145 9.08 -16.30 -17.71
N PRO A 146 9.91 -15.47 -18.37
CA PRO A 146 9.61 -14.06 -18.57
C PRO A 146 8.68 -13.75 -19.74
N ASP A 147 8.36 -14.72 -20.61
CA ASP A 147 7.37 -14.54 -21.69
C ASP A 147 5.95 -14.39 -21.10
N PRO A 148 5.35 -13.18 -21.16
CA PRO A 148 4.03 -12.97 -20.60
C PRO A 148 2.88 -13.45 -21.49
N GLU A 149 3.10 -13.73 -22.77
CA GLU A 149 2.03 -14.04 -23.72
C GLU A 149 1.91 -15.55 -23.96
N SER A 150 3.02 -16.20 -24.28
CA SER A 150 3.07 -17.64 -24.58
C SER A 150 3.64 -18.48 -23.44
N GLY A 151 4.21 -17.83 -22.42
CA GLY A 151 4.79 -18.50 -21.26
C GLY A 151 3.75 -19.22 -20.38
N PRO A 152 4.19 -20.18 -19.56
CA PRO A 152 3.32 -20.97 -18.70
C PRO A 152 2.81 -20.20 -17.47
N ASN A 153 3.37 -19.03 -17.14
CA ASN A 153 2.98 -18.25 -15.98
C ASN A 153 1.68 -17.46 -16.23
N THR A 154 0.56 -18.00 -15.78
CA THR A 154 -0.76 -17.36 -15.96
C THR A 154 -0.90 -16.05 -15.20
N GLY A 155 -0.16 -15.85 -14.10
CA GLY A 155 -0.21 -14.62 -13.32
C GLY A 155 0.44 -13.46 -14.06
N LEU A 156 1.59 -13.73 -14.69
CA LEU A 156 2.27 -12.78 -15.55
C LEU A 156 1.42 -12.40 -16.78
N TYR A 157 0.76 -13.38 -17.40
CA TYR A 157 -0.18 -13.12 -18.49
C TYR A 157 -1.26 -12.11 -18.11
N MET A 158 -1.90 -12.28 -16.94
CA MET A 158 -2.97 -11.36 -16.50
C MET A 158 -2.44 -9.93 -16.31
N ARG A 159 -1.27 -9.78 -15.67
CA ARG A 159 -0.61 -8.47 -15.48
C ARG A 159 -0.19 -7.83 -16.81
N TYR A 160 0.34 -8.62 -17.74
CA TYR A 160 0.66 -8.15 -19.08
C TYR A 160 -0.58 -7.66 -19.81
N LYS A 161 -1.69 -8.42 -19.76
CA LYS A 161 -2.95 -7.99 -20.35
C LYS A 161 -3.35 -6.64 -19.79
N GLU A 162 -3.31 -6.41 -18.47
CA GLU A 162 -3.66 -5.12 -17.83
C GLU A 162 -2.88 -3.94 -18.44
N THR A 163 -1.58 -4.08 -18.66
CA THR A 163 -0.70 -3.01 -19.16
C THR A 163 -0.55 -2.94 -20.69
N GLN A 164 -0.98 -3.96 -21.43
CA GLN A 164 -0.85 -4.06 -22.89
C GLN A 164 -1.41 -2.81 -23.60
N SER A 165 -0.78 -2.41 -24.72
CA SER A 165 -1.19 -1.24 -25.50
C SER A 165 -1.11 0.09 -24.72
N GLY A 166 -0.20 0.17 -23.75
CA GLY A 166 0.13 1.42 -23.07
C GLY A 166 -0.97 1.90 -22.14
N ARG A 167 -1.82 0.98 -21.66
CA ARG A 167 -2.91 1.31 -20.74
C ARG A 167 -2.37 1.79 -19.41
N ILE A 168 -3.05 2.81 -18.86
CA ILE A 168 -2.79 3.29 -17.51
C ILE A 168 -3.50 2.36 -16.54
N CYS A 169 -2.74 1.78 -15.62
CA CYS A 169 -3.26 0.91 -14.57
C CYS A 169 -3.33 1.69 -13.25
N ASP A 170 -4.45 1.56 -12.55
CA ASP A 170 -4.71 2.19 -11.27
C ASP A 170 -4.67 1.12 -10.17
N TYR A 171 -3.80 1.30 -9.18
CA TYR A 171 -3.65 0.39 -8.03
C TYR A 171 -3.89 1.16 -6.73
N GLU A 172 -4.60 0.53 -5.79
CA GLU A 172 -4.86 1.09 -4.46
C GLU A 172 -4.79 0.02 -3.38
N GLY A 173 -3.99 0.24 -2.33
CA GLY A 173 -3.85 -0.71 -1.24
C GLY A 173 -3.03 -0.18 -0.06
N PRO A 174 -2.80 -1.02 0.96
CA PRO A 174 -2.07 -0.63 2.16
C PRO A 174 -0.56 -0.50 1.89
N LEU A 175 0.14 0.17 2.80
CA LEU A 175 1.59 0.05 2.93
C LEU A 175 1.92 -1.09 3.90
N PHE A 176 2.82 -1.99 3.50
CA PHE A 176 3.25 -3.11 4.34
C PHE A 176 4.39 -2.70 5.25
N LEU A 177 4.09 -1.81 6.18
CA LEU A 177 4.99 -1.38 7.25
C LEU A 177 4.42 -1.83 8.59
N ASP A 178 5.29 -2.15 9.56
CA ASP A 178 4.87 -2.63 10.88
C ASP A 178 3.91 -1.64 11.56
N LEU A 179 4.19 -0.33 11.44
CA LEU A 179 3.32 0.72 11.98
C LEU A 179 1.95 0.82 11.28
N CYS A 180 1.86 0.39 10.01
CA CYS A 180 0.62 0.32 9.24
C CYS A 180 -0.15 -0.99 9.47
N GLN A 181 0.40 -1.95 10.22
CA GLN A 181 -0.27 -3.21 10.55
C GLN A 181 -0.82 -3.23 11.98
N GLN A 182 -0.46 -2.24 12.81
CA GLN A 182 -1.01 -2.12 14.16
C GLN A 182 -2.46 -1.61 14.15
N LYS A 183 -3.26 -2.08 15.11
CA LYS A 183 -4.65 -1.62 15.31
C LYS A 183 -4.79 -0.36 16.18
N ARG A 184 -3.68 0.11 16.77
CA ARG A 184 -3.72 1.29 17.65
C ARG A 184 -3.61 2.56 16.82
N LEU A 185 -4.40 3.56 17.20
CA LEU A 185 -4.39 4.87 16.57
C LEU A 185 -3.14 5.66 16.97
N VAL A 186 -2.58 6.41 16.03
CA VAL A 186 -1.53 7.38 16.32
C VAL A 186 -2.17 8.65 16.87
N LEU A 187 -1.69 9.12 18.02
CA LEU A 187 -2.20 10.30 18.69
C LEU A 187 -1.99 11.57 17.84
N ASN A 188 -2.77 12.59 18.17
CA ASN A 188 -2.63 13.93 17.60
C ASN A 188 -1.24 14.53 17.91
N GLY A 189 -0.82 15.53 17.14
CA GLY A 189 0.46 16.22 17.35
C GLY A 189 1.70 15.50 16.79
N VAL A 190 1.54 14.37 16.11
CA VAL A 190 2.64 13.63 15.46
C VAL A 190 2.58 13.83 13.94
N PRO A 191 3.48 14.63 13.34
CA PRO A 191 3.62 14.68 11.89
C PRO A 191 4.26 13.38 11.39
N ILE A 192 3.79 12.92 10.22
CA ILE A 192 4.27 11.69 9.57
C ILE A 192 4.80 12.04 8.19
N GLN A 193 6.03 11.62 7.89
CA GLN A 193 6.56 11.66 6.54
C GLN A 193 6.69 10.24 6.00
N ILE A 194 6.31 10.04 4.74
CA ILE A 194 6.47 8.76 4.04
C ILE A 194 7.28 9.00 2.78
N LYS A 195 8.35 8.24 2.60
CA LYS A 195 9.24 8.29 1.45
C LYS A 195 9.30 6.94 0.76
N LEU A 196 8.91 6.90 -0.51
CA LEU A 196 8.88 5.72 -1.35
C LEU A 196 9.99 5.80 -2.39
N TRP A 197 10.98 4.92 -2.33
CA TRP A 197 12.07 4.86 -3.29
C TRP A 197 11.75 3.84 -4.39
N PRO A 198 11.71 4.23 -5.67
CA PRO A 198 11.47 3.30 -6.77
C PRO A 198 12.51 2.18 -6.83
N HIS A 199 12.10 1.01 -7.31
CA HIS A 199 12.98 -0.08 -7.67
C HIS A 199 13.48 0.10 -9.12
N LYS A 200 14.62 -0.51 -9.43
CA LYS A 200 15.14 -0.62 -10.81
C LYS A 200 14.15 -1.34 -11.73
N ASN A 201 14.16 -0.99 -13.03
CA ASN A 201 13.35 -1.62 -14.07
C ASN A 201 13.47 -3.14 -14.08
N ASP A 202 14.69 -3.65 -13.98
CA ASP A 202 15.01 -5.09 -14.00
C ASP A 202 14.27 -5.91 -12.94
N PHE A 203 13.88 -5.29 -11.83
CA PHE A 203 13.12 -5.96 -10.77
C PHE A 203 11.62 -5.75 -10.88
N ARG A 204 11.16 -4.63 -11.43
CA ARG A 204 9.72 -4.30 -11.48
C ARG A 204 9.04 -4.79 -12.76
N LEU A 205 9.81 -5.22 -13.76
CA LEU A 205 9.34 -5.68 -15.07
C LEU A 205 9.85 -7.09 -15.40
N MET A 206 9.07 -7.84 -16.16
CA MET A 206 9.46 -9.12 -16.77
C MET A 206 9.25 -9.05 -18.27
N SER A 207 10.25 -9.47 -19.04
CA SER A 207 10.21 -9.50 -20.51
C SER A 207 11.18 -10.57 -21.04
N PRO A 208 10.83 -11.31 -22.11
CA PRO A 208 11.72 -12.29 -22.72
C PRO A 208 12.79 -11.65 -23.62
N GLU A 209 12.74 -10.33 -23.84
CA GLU A 209 13.69 -9.61 -24.68
C GLU A 209 15.09 -9.58 -24.07
N THR A 210 16.11 -9.66 -24.92
CA THR A 210 17.51 -9.49 -24.49
C THR A 210 17.80 -8.00 -24.28
N ASN A 211 17.99 -7.58 -23.02
CA ASN A 211 18.17 -6.17 -22.60
C ASN A 211 16.93 -5.29 -22.85
N PRO A 212 15.80 -5.56 -22.20
CA PRO A 212 14.59 -4.77 -22.35
C PRO A 212 14.79 -3.36 -21.76
N ASP A 213 14.58 -2.32 -22.57
CA ASP A 213 14.68 -0.91 -22.13
C ASP A 213 13.29 -0.29 -21.91
N TYR A 214 12.45 -1.03 -21.18
CA TYR A 214 11.12 -0.59 -20.77
C TYR A 214 11.18 0.15 -19.43
N LYS A 215 10.26 1.11 -19.25
CA LYS A 215 10.19 1.98 -18.09
C LYS A 215 8.79 1.97 -17.49
N VAL A 216 8.72 1.96 -16.16
CA VAL A 216 7.49 2.27 -15.43
C VAL A 216 7.41 3.77 -15.21
N HIS A 217 6.40 4.40 -15.80
CA HIS A 217 6.11 5.81 -15.63
C HIS A 217 4.92 5.99 -14.67
N ILE A 218 5.15 6.60 -13.52
CA ILE A 218 4.12 6.89 -12.53
C ILE A 218 3.40 8.17 -12.95
N VAL A 219 2.12 8.05 -13.33
CA VAL A 219 1.29 9.13 -13.87
C VAL A 219 0.72 10.00 -12.75
N ASP A 220 0.23 9.37 -11.68
CA ASP A 220 -0.33 10.05 -10.52
C ASP A 220 -0.14 9.18 -9.27
N ALA A 221 0.00 9.82 -8.11
CA ALA A 221 0.09 9.15 -6.83
C ALA A 221 -0.58 10.03 -5.77
N TYR A 222 -1.28 9.39 -4.84
CA TYR A 222 -1.78 10.06 -3.63
C TYR A 222 -1.91 9.07 -2.49
N LEU A 223 -1.92 9.60 -1.27
CA LEU A 223 -2.06 8.85 -0.05
C LEU A 223 -3.43 9.16 0.58
N LYS A 224 -4.27 8.15 0.78
CA LYS A 224 -5.52 8.24 1.51
C LYS A 224 -5.29 7.91 2.97
N VAL A 225 -5.44 8.89 3.84
CA VAL A 225 -5.24 8.76 5.28
C VAL A 225 -6.58 8.82 5.99
N CYS A 226 -6.85 7.82 6.83
CA CYS A 226 -8.03 7.78 7.67
C CYS A 226 -7.75 8.55 8.97
N THR A 227 -8.46 9.65 9.18
CA THR A 227 -8.46 10.38 10.44
C THR A 227 -9.67 9.96 11.26
N VAL A 228 -9.49 9.90 12.57
CA VAL A 228 -10.53 9.51 13.52
C VAL A 228 -10.72 10.65 14.49
N LYS A 229 -11.97 11.05 14.73
CA LYS A 229 -12.31 12.08 15.71
C LYS A 229 -12.73 11.42 17.03
N PRO A 230 -11.86 11.40 18.06
CA PRO A 230 -12.24 10.83 19.35
C PRO A 230 -13.16 11.79 20.09
N ASN A 231 -13.88 11.25 21.07
CA ASN A 231 -14.62 12.06 22.04
C ASN A 231 -13.64 12.92 22.86
N SER A 232 -13.98 14.19 23.09
CA SER A 232 -13.16 15.13 23.85
C SER A 232 -12.77 14.63 25.25
N GLY A 233 -13.64 13.86 25.92
CA GLY A 233 -13.33 13.28 27.22
C GLY A 233 -12.18 12.26 27.16
N ILE A 234 -12.12 11.47 26.08
CA ILE A 234 -11.03 10.51 25.85
C ILE A 234 -9.73 11.24 25.53
N MET A 235 -9.80 12.28 24.68
CA MET A 235 -8.60 13.07 24.37
C MET A 235 -7.99 13.71 25.62
N LEU A 236 -8.83 14.25 26.51
CA LEU A 236 -8.38 14.81 27.78
C LEU A 236 -7.78 13.73 28.69
N GLY A 237 -8.44 12.57 28.79
CA GLY A 237 -7.92 11.43 29.54
C GLY A 237 -6.56 10.93 29.05
N HIS A 238 -6.37 10.82 27.73
CA HIS A 238 -5.08 10.46 27.14
C HIS A 238 -4.01 11.52 27.41
N ASN A 239 -4.35 12.82 27.31
CA ASN A 239 -3.41 13.90 27.62
C ASN A 239 -2.95 13.88 29.09
N GLU A 240 -3.84 13.60 30.03
CA GLU A 240 -3.46 13.45 31.44
C GLU A 240 -2.63 12.18 31.68
N ALA A 241 -2.97 11.06 31.02
CA ALA A 241 -2.21 9.82 31.11
C ALA A 241 -0.77 9.98 30.59
N LEU A 242 -0.59 10.69 29.48
CA LEU A 242 0.74 10.99 28.90
C LEU A 242 1.65 11.79 29.84
N LYS A 243 1.08 12.62 30.72
CA LYS A 243 1.86 13.36 31.75
C LYS A 243 2.34 12.42 32.86
N ALA A 244 1.60 11.35 33.14
CA ALA A 244 1.90 10.42 34.21
C ALA A 244 2.80 9.26 33.78
N SER A 245 2.67 8.79 32.54
CA SER A 245 3.38 7.61 32.04
C SER A 245 3.63 7.69 30.53
N PRO A 246 4.79 7.20 30.03
CA PRO A 246 5.04 7.14 28.59
C PRO A 246 4.06 6.16 27.91
N LEU A 247 3.68 6.48 26.69
CA LEU A 247 2.88 5.59 25.85
C LEU A 247 3.73 4.39 25.41
N HIS A 248 3.29 3.18 25.74
CA HIS A 248 3.91 1.95 25.23
C HIS A 248 3.32 1.58 23.87
N CYS A 249 4.00 2.00 22.80
CA CYS A 249 3.77 1.48 21.45
C CYS A 249 4.68 0.27 21.24
N ILE A 250 4.10 -0.89 20.94
CA ILE A 250 4.87 -2.06 20.51
C ILE A 250 5.05 -1.90 19.00
N LEU A 251 6.27 -1.54 18.60
CA LEU A 251 6.73 -1.71 17.23
C LEU A 251 7.19 -3.17 17.17
N THR A 252 6.38 -4.06 16.57
CA THR A 252 6.73 -5.47 16.37
C THR A 252 7.51 -5.64 15.10
#